data_AF-A0A937T3S7-F1
#
_entry.id   AF-A0A937T3S7-F1
#
_cell.length_a   1.000
_cell.length_b   1.000
_cell.length_c   1.000
_cell.angle_alpha   90.00
_cell.angle_beta   90.00
_cell.angle_gamma   90.00
#
_symmetry.space_group_name_H-M   'P 1'
#
loop_
_entity.id
_entity.type
_entity.pdbx_description
1 polymer ?
#
loop_
_entity_poly.entity_id
_entity_poly.type
_entity_poly.pdbx_seq_one_letter_code
_entity_poly.pdbx_strand_id
1 'polypeptide(L)' 'MHQPDDLVVEFDYTDAKGVSTHRVVSPIRFLGKERFLALCLSREEPRQFYLERCLNVRLEPAANYLMPVEMAC' A
#
# COMPACT_ATOMS: atom_id res chain seq x y z
N MET A 1 14.88 3.14 -15.74
CA MET A 1 15.15 2.99 -14.29
C MET A 1 13.80 2.94 -13.62
N HIS A 2 13.37 1.78 -13.10
CA HIS A 2 12.14 1.71 -12.31
C HIS A 2 12.50 2.16 -10.90
N GLN A 3 11.89 3.23 -10.40
CA GLN A 3 12.05 3.71 -9.03
C GLN A 3 10.88 3.12 -8.21
N PRO A 4 10.99 1.88 -7.69
CA PRO A 4 9.92 1.27 -6.91
C PRO A 4 9.63 2.06 -5.64
N ASP A 5 10.61 2.80 -5.13
CA ASP A 5 10.48 3.65 -3.95
C ASP A 5 9.55 4.85 -4.17
N ASP A 6 9.32 5.23 -5.43
CA ASP A 6 8.42 6.33 -5.81
C ASP A 6 6.98 5.86 -6.01
N LEU A 7 6.68 4.58 -5.77
CA LEU A 7 5.38 3.98 -6.02
C LEU A 7 4.73 3.46 -4.74
N VAL A 8 3.42 3.62 -4.67
CA VAL A 8 2.55 2.96 -3.70
C VAL A 8 1.57 2.05 -4.44
N VAL A 9 1.00 1.10 -3.71
CA VAL A 9 -0.06 0.24 -4.21
C VAL A 9 -1.36 0.68 -3.56
N GLU A 10 -2.38 0.86 -4.38
CA GLU A 10 -3.72 1.24 -3.95
C GLU A 10 -4.72 0.15 -4.34
N PHE A 11 -5.61 -0.20 -3.41
CA PHE A 11 -6.59 -1.27 -3.61
C PHE A 11 -7.74 -1.17 -2.60
N ASP A 12 -8.85 -1.83 -2.93
CA ASP A 12 -9.92 -2.10 -1.98
C ASP A 12 -9.65 -3.43 -1.29
N TYR A 13 -9.73 -3.45 0.04
CA TYR A 13 -9.41 -4.61 0.87
C TYR A 13 -10.59 -5.04 1.71
N THR A 14 -11.03 -6.29 1.51
CA THR A 14 -12.07 -6.91 2.34
C THR A 14 -11.41 -7.68 3.50
N ASP A 15 -11.66 -7.26 4.73
CA ASP A 15 -11.11 -7.92 5.90
C ASP A 15 -11.80 -9.26 6.24
N ALA A 16 -11.33 -9.95 7.28
CA ALA A 16 -11.91 -11.23 7.70
C ALA A 16 -13.36 -11.11 8.23
N LYS A 17 -13.82 -9.91 8.54
CA LYS A 17 -15.19 -9.62 8.99
C LYS A 17 -16.09 -9.22 7.82
N GLY A 18 -15.58 -9.23 6.59
CA GLY A 18 -16.30 -8.81 5.39
C GLY A 18 -16.35 -7.29 5.19
N VAL A 19 -15.59 -6.51 5.96
CA VAL A 19 -15.58 -5.05 5.82
C VAL A 19 -14.62 -4.65 4.70
N SER A 20 -15.14 -4.01 3.65
CA SER A 20 -14.33 -3.44 2.59
C SER A 20 -13.80 -2.06 2.99
N THR A 21 -12.51 -1.86 2.81
CA THR A 21 -11.83 -0.59 3.08
C THR A 21 -10.87 -0.26 1.96
N HIS A 22 -10.84 1.00 1.57
CA HIS A 22 -9.87 1.50 0.61
C HIS A 22 -8.49 1.66 1.28
N ARG A 23 -7.42 1.23 0.62
CA ARG A 23 -6.06 1.16 1.18
C ARG A 23 -5.03 1.69 0.19
N VAL A 24 -4.13 2.52 0.72
CA VAL A 24 -2.89 2.92 0.07
C VAL A 24 -1.74 2.41 0.93
N VAL A 25 -0.83 1.65 0.34
CA VAL A 25 0.26 0.99 1.07
C VAL A 25 1.59 1.10 0.33
N SER A 26 2.69 1.19 1.07
CA SER A 26 4.04 0.99 0.55
C SER A 26 4.48 -0.46 0.79
N PRO A 27 4.63 -1.29 -0.26
CA PRO A 27 5.04 -2.68 -0.10
C PRO A 27 6.44 -2.82 0.48
N ILE A 28 6.62 -3.76 1.40
CA ILE A 28 7.92 -4.03 2.03
C ILE A 28 8.50 -5.35 1.51
N ARG A 29 7.75 -6.45 1.63
CA ARG A 29 8.15 -7.78 1.14
C ARG A 29 6.98 -8.76 1.06
N PHE A 30 7.13 -9.80 0.26
CA PHE A 30 6.22 -10.95 0.30
C PHE A 30 6.44 -11.82 1.54
N LEU A 31 5.36 -12.40 2.07
CA LEU A 31 5.33 -13.36 3.17
C LEU A 31 4.75 -14.69 2.66
N GLY A 32 5.45 -15.31 1.71
CA GLY A 32 4.97 -16.46 0.94
C GLY A 32 4.27 -16.04 -0.35
N LYS A 33 3.50 -16.96 -0.95
CA LYS A 33 2.87 -16.74 -2.27
C LYS A 33 1.60 -15.89 -2.23
N GLU A 34 0.92 -15.87 -1.10
CA GLU A 34 -0.45 -15.31 -0.99
C GLU A 34 -0.54 -14.08 -0.12
N ARG A 35 0.56 -13.72 0.55
CA ARG A 35 0.58 -12.62 1.51
C ARG A 35 1.78 -11.73 1.30
N PHE A 36 1.64 -10.48 1.73
CA PHE A 36 2.72 -9.52 1.74
C PHE A 36 2.61 -8.63 2.97
N LEU A 37 3.75 -8.07 3.38
CA LEU A 37 3.87 -7.05 4.39
C LEU A 37 4.00 -5.70 3.70
N ALA A 38 3.24 -4.71 4.14
CA ALA A 38 3.29 -3.35 3.63
C ALA A 38 3.05 -2.33 4.75
N LEU A 39 3.64 -1.14 4.64
CA LEU A 39 3.29 0.00 5.48
C LEU A 39 1.93 0.53 5.03
N CYS A 40 0.92 0.49 5.89
CA CYS A 40 -0.40 1.02 5.59
C CYS A 40 -0.45 2.51 5.90
N LEU A 41 -0.55 3.38 4.88
CA LEU A 41 -0.52 4.83 5.08
C LEU A 41 -1.72 5.31 5.93
N SER A 42 -2.88 4.67 5.81
CA SER A 42 -4.07 5.03 6.60
C SER A 42 -3.98 4.65 8.09
N ARG A 43 -3.00 3.82 8.48
CA ARG A 43 -2.83 3.34 9.86
C ARG A 43 -1.44 3.64 10.42
N GLU A 44 -0.55 4.16 9.58
CA GLU A 44 0.84 4.53 9.94
C GLU A 44 1.64 3.37 10.57
N GLU A 45 1.30 2.13 10.21
CA GLU A 45 1.92 0.91 10.77
C GLU A 45 2.12 -0.17 9.69
N PRO A 46 3.15 -1.04 9.82
CA PRO A 46 3.29 -2.23 8.98
C PRO A 46 2.16 -3.24 9.24
N ARG A 47 1.48 -3.68 8.16
CA ARG A 47 0.38 -4.66 8.24
C ARG A 47 0.54 -5.73 7.16
N GLN A 48 0.03 -6.92 7.45
CA GLN A 48 -0.01 -8.02 6.50
C GLN A 48 -1.32 -8.00 5.73
N PHE A 49 -1.24 -8.27 4.43
CA PHE A 49 -2.38 -8.33 3.53
C PHE A 49 -2.37 -9.65 2.76
N TYR A 50 -3.56 -10.17 2.50
CA TYR A 50 -3.79 -11.36 1.66
C TYR A 50 -4.13 -10.91 0.25
N LEU A 51 -3.41 -11.42 -0.75
CA LEU A 51 -3.57 -11.04 -2.16
C LEU A 51 -4.97 -11.33 -2.68
N GLU A 52 -5.59 -12.45 -2.28
CA GLU A 52 -6.95 -12.84 -2.67
C GLU A 52 -8.02 -11.82 -2.24
N ARG A 53 -7.72 -10.96 -1.25
CA ARG A 53 -8.65 -9.99 -0.67
C ARG A 53 -8.44 -8.58 -1.20
N CYS A 54 -7.44 -8.38 -2.07
CA CYS A 54 -7.16 -7.13 -2.73
C CYS A 54 -7.95 -7.06 -4.05
N LEU A 55 -8.79 -6.04 -4.18
CA LEU A 55 -9.58 -5.75 -5.37
C LEU A 55 -9.14 -4.43 -5.98
N ASN A 56 -9.33 -4.27 -7.29
CA ASN A 56 -9.04 -3.02 -8.02
C ASN A 56 -7.61 -2.50 -7.83
N VAL A 57 -6.63 -3.41 -7.81
CA VAL A 57 -5.22 -3.08 -7.53
C VAL A 57 -4.64 -2.17 -8.60
N ARG A 58 -4.08 -1.04 -8.19
CA ARG A 58 -3.36 -0.09 -9.04
C ARG A 58 -2.06 0.37 -8.41
N LEU A 59 -1.14 0.81 -9.25
CA LEU A 59 0.10 1.47 -8.85
C LEU A 59 -0.08 2.96 -9.01
N GLU A 60 0.33 3.73 -8.01
CA GLU A 60 0.24 5.18 -8.01
C GLU A 60 1.56 5.81 -7.54
N PRO A 61 1.89 7.02 -8.00
CA PRO A 61 3.01 7.79 -7.46
C PRO A 61 2.83 8.06 -5.96
N ALA A 62 3.85 7.74 -5.16
CA ALA A 62 3.86 7.99 -3.71
C ALA A 62 3.69 9.48 -3.37
N ALA A 63 4.17 10.37 -4.25
CA ALA A 63 4.05 11.82 -4.13
C ALA A 63 2.59 12.33 -4.09
N ASN A 64 1.62 11.56 -4.58
CA ASN A 64 0.20 11.91 -4.49
C ASN A 64 -0.39 11.73 -3.08
N TYR A 65 0.29 10.97 -2.21
CA TYR A 65 -0.21 10.57 -0.89
C TYR A 65 0.64 11.10 0.26
N LEU A 66 1.92 11.34 0.00
CA LEU A 66 2.81 11.98 0.95
C LEU A 66 2.64 13.50 0.81
N MET A 67 2.49 14.20 1.94
CA MET A 67 2.54 15.67 1.89
C MET A 67 3.93 16.08 1.40
N PRO A 68 4.05 16.86 0.31
CA PRO A 68 5.34 17.36 -0.11
C PRO A 68 5.89 18.26 0.99
N VAL A 69 7.02 17.87 1.59
CA VAL A 69 7.81 18.76 2.42
C VAL A 69 8.61 19.63 1.47
N GLU A 70 8.37 20.95 1.49
CA GLU A 70 9.22 21.89 0.77
C GLU A 70 10.66 21.71 1.25
N MET A 71 11.54 21.26 0.36
CA MET A 71 12.97 21.25 0.63
C MET A 71 13.45 22.70 0.49
N ALA A 72 13.67 23.38 1.61
CA ALA A 72 14.34 24.67 1.60
C ALA A 72 15.77 24.50 1.07
N CYS A 73 16.08 25.20 -0.03
CA CYS A 73 17.45 25.34 -0.55
C CYS A 73 18.26 26.34 0.28
#